data_AF-K2DA43-F1
#
_entry.id   AF-K2DA43-F1
#
_cell.length_a   1.000
_cell.length_b   1.000
_cell.length_c   1.000
_cell.angle_alpha   90.00
_cell.angle_beta   90.00
_cell.angle_gamma   90.00
#
_symmetry.space_group_name_H-M   'P 1'
#
loop_
_entity.id
_entity.type
_entity.pdbx_description
1 polymer ?
#
loop_
_entity_poly.entity_id
_entity_poly.type
_entity_poly.pdbx_seq_one_letter_code
_entity_poly.pdbx_strand_id
1 'polypeptide(L)'
;MALRINSNVTALNAHSNLVKNDTRLSNSIERLSSGLRINRASDDAAGLTISEKLRTQVRGITRASMNVQDGISLIQTAEGALNEIHSMLQRMRELALQSGNDTLTTTDRLEIQKEIAQLKEDINRISYGTEFNTKKLLDGTGTAVISTSDPKNLDGVVVGEVLTFSDFSVVVWPKSEYIPGIGYKTYSGTPEHQRSAIFVTLDGEVATASTTLASLANFYDSNNHFILDLPQTLYLQGDNSQGEIVVSKDLTLAQLTERIEAAMKLDQLGKGLDFEGSQAFMSDSGDDIGQITVISGRNGELGRVNFTGEESLVKALGFQAVIPAEDPVYSIAVTNLGVPYGERTTLTTQIAGHRAMGLIQGIDLMFEPPQSANVVTTAAILGISIPSAITFDIDDSISSTATVPINIGSGVYSMQQVASIINTELRTASSLVTVRVNDQYALEFTTLNTGSAAYVSITNATTNPLGVSNGRYT
;
A
#
# COMPACT_ATOMS: atom_id res chain seq x y z
N MET A 1 19.32 30.20 -55.79
CA MET A 1 19.41 31.66 -55.58
C MET A 1 19.80 31.92 -54.13
N ALA A 2 21.06 32.28 -53.86
CA ALA A 2 21.62 32.41 -52.51
C ALA A 2 21.89 33.85 -52.03
N LEU A 3 21.58 34.87 -52.85
CA LEU A 3 21.79 36.28 -52.50
C LEU A 3 20.50 37.07 -52.78
N ARG A 4 19.81 37.48 -51.71
CA ARG A 4 18.69 38.43 -51.73
C ARG A 4 19.11 39.69 -50.94
N ILE A 5 18.91 40.88 -51.51
CA ILE A 5 19.37 42.16 -50.95
C ILE A 5 18.45 42.69 -49.84
N ASN A 6 17.14 42.39 -49.90
CA ASN A 6 16.17 42.87 -48.92
C ASN A 6 16.20 42.13 -47.57
N SER A 7 16.78 40.94 -47.49
CA SER A 7 16.84 40.13 -46.27
C SER A 7 18.27 39.69 -46.00
N ASN A 8 18.93 40.34 -45.04
CA ASN A 8 20.31 40.00 -44.67
C ASN A 8 20.34 38.88 -43.62
N VAL A 9 20.39 37.63 -44.08
CA VAL A 9 20.39 36.44 -43.23
C VAL A 9 21.64 36.36 -42.34
N THR A 10 22.80 36.85 -42.80
CA THR A 10 24.03 36.83 -41.98
C THR A 10 23.95 37.81 -40.81
N ALA A 11 23.36 39.00 -41.03
CA ALA A 11 23.08 39.96 -39.96
C ALA A 11 22.04 39.43 -38.96
N LEU A 12 20.97 38.77 -39.42
CA LEU A 12 19.98 38.14 -38.54
C LEU A 12 20.58 37.01 -37.69
N ASN A 13 21.48 36.21 -38.27
CA ASN A 13 22.21 35.17 -37.54
C ASN A 13 23.18 35.78 -36.52
N ALA A 14 23.91 36.83 -36.89
CA ALA A 14 24.79 37.56 -35.97
C ALA A 14 24.01 38.17 -34.80
N HIS A 15 22.85 38.78 -35.07
CA HIS A 15 21.97 39.32 -34.05
C HIS A 15 21.40 38.23 -33.13
N SER A 16 20.96 37.10 -33.69
CA SER A 16 20.48 35.95 -32.89
C SER A 16 21.56 35.39 -31.98
N ASN A 17 22.82 35.35 -32.43
CA ASN A 17 23.96 34.95 -31.60
C ASN A 17 24.30 35.99 -30.52
N LEU A 18 24.18 37.29 -30.82
CA LEU A 18 24.35 38.35 -29.84
C LEU A 18 23.31 38.25 -28.72
N VAL A 19 22.02 38.04 -29.06
CA VAL A 19 20.95 37.85 -28.07
C VAL A 19 21.22 36.62 -27.17
N LYS A 20 21.72 35.52 -27.74
CA LYS A 20 22.15 34.34 -26.96
C LYS A 20 23.32 34.63 -26.01
N ASN A 21 24.25 35.49 -26.42
CA ASN A 21 25.38 35.88 -25.56
C ASN A 21 24.94 36.85 -24.45
N ASP A 22 24.06 37.80 -24.77
CA ASP A 22 23.52 38.77 -23.82
C ASP A 22 22.71 38.08 -22.70
N THR A 23 21.88 37.10 -23.06
CA THR A 23 21.15 36.25 -22.09
C THR A 23 22.10 35.42 -21.21
N ARG A 24 23.16 34.83 -21.78
CA ARG A 24 24.19 34.10 -20.99
C ARG A 24 24.95 35.02 -20.04
N LEU A 25 25.30 36.22 -20.48
CA LEU A 25 25.96 37.23 -19.65
C LEU A 25 25.04 37.67 -18.50
N SER A 26 23.78 37.96 -18.80
CA SER A 26 22.77 38.32 -17.80
C SER A 26 22.62 37.24 -16.73
N ASN A 27 22.53 35.97 -17.12
CA ASN A 27 22.45 34.84 -16.17
C ASN A 27 23.73 34.72 -15.32
N SER A 28 24.90 35.01 -15.90
CA SER A 28 26.18 34.96 -15.19
C SER A 28 26.28 36.08 -14.16
N ILE A 29 25.80 37.28 -14.49
CA ILE A 29 25.69 38.42 -13.59
C ILE A 29 24.68 38.13 -12.46
N GLU A 30 23.55 37.50 -12.76
CA GLU A 30 22.55 37.11 -11.76
C GLU A 30 23.13 36.13 -10.73
N ARG A 31 23.86 35.10 -11.18
CA ARG A 31 24.54 34.15 -10.29
C ARG A 31 25.66 34.79 -9.48
N LEU A 32 26.41 35.72 -10.08
CA LEU A 32 27.46 36.44 -9.38
C LEU A 32 26.88 37.39 -8.31
N SER A 33 25.73 38.00 -8.60
CA SER A 33 25.06 38.93 -7.68
C SER A 33 24.39 38.19 -6.51
N SER A 34 23.81 37.01 -6.75
CA SER A 34 23.20 36.20 -5.68
C SER A 34 24.21 35.35 -4.89
N GLY A 35 25.37 35.05 -5.48
CA GLY A 35 26.33 34.09 -4.95
C GLY A 35 25.84 32.63 -5.01
N LEU A 36 24.68 32.37 -5.61
CA LEU A 36 24.08 31.04 -5.72
C LEU A 36 24.19 30.54 -7.17
N ARG A 37 24.54 29.26 -7.31
CA ARG A 37 24.62 28.60 -8.62
C ARG A 37 23.23 28.40 -9.26
N ILE A 38 22.20 28.19 -8.44
CA ILE A 38 20.82 27.93 -8.85
C ILE A 38 19.94 29.02 -8.24
N ASN A 39 19.39 29.92 -9.07
CA ASN A 39 18.53 31.01 -8.60
C ASN A 39 17.05 30.78 -8.91
N ARG A 40 16.75 30.02 -9.97
CA ARG A 40 15.39 29.77 -10.47
C ARG A 40 15.16 28.29 -10.73
N ALA A 41 13.90 27.86 -10.69
CA ALA A 41 13.53 26.48 -11.03
C ALA A 41 13.90 26.09 -12.47
N SER A 42 14.02 27.08 -13.37
CA SER A 42 14.45 26.89 -14.76
C SER A 42 15.95 26.57 -14.92
N ASP A 43 16.78 26.89 -13.92
CA ASP A 43 18.23 26.61 -13.98
C ASP A 43 18.53 25.14 -13.68
N ASP A 44 17.87 24.59 -12.66
CA ASP A 44 17.96 23.21 -12.21
C ASP A 44 16.79 22.91 -11.25
N ALA A 45 15.69 22.36 -11.77
CA ALA A 45 14.48 22.10 -10.99
C ALA A 45 14.72 21.06 -9.87
N ALA A 46 15.53 20.03 -10.15
CA ALA A 46 15.86 19.00 -9.18
C ALA A 46 16.79 19.55 -8.08
N GLY A 47 17.85 20.26 -8.47
CA GLY A 47 18.79 20.89 -7.55
C GLY A 47 18.14 21.95 -6.67
N LEU A 48 17.22 22.77 -7.21
CA LEU A 48 16.46 23.74 -6.43
C LEU A 48 15.57 23.04 -5.40
N THR A 49 14.83 22.01 -5.80
CA THR A 49 13.92 21.27 -4.92
C THR A 49 14.68 20.60 -3.76
N ILE A 50 15.82 19.97 -4.04
CA ILE A 50 16.68 19.39 -3.00
C ILE A 50 17.21 20.49 -2.08
N SER A 51 17.66 21.61 -2.63
CA SER A 51 18.17 22.73 -1.83
C SER A 51 17.11 23.35 -0.91
N GLU A 52 15.86 23.46 -1.36
CA GLU A 52 14.75 23.95 -0.53
C GLU A 52 14.32 22.93 0.52
N LYS A 53 14.37 21.62 0.21
CA LYS A 53 14.19 20.55 1.21
C LYS A 53 15.25 20.68 2.31
N LEU A 54 16.52 20.78 1.94
CA LEU A 54 17.63 20.95 2.90
C LEU A 54 17.50 22.25 3.69
N ARG A 55 17.12 23.37 3.04
CA ARG A 55 16.88 24.65 3.72
C ARG A 55 15.73 24.56 4.73
N THR A 56 14.70 23.78 4.42
CA THR A 56 13.58 23.51 5.33
C THR A 56 14.03 22.63 6.50
N GLN A 57 14.84 21.60 6.24
CA GLN A 57 15.44 20.78 7.29
C GLN A 57 16.35 21.60 8.21
N VAL A 58 17.22 22.46 7.66
CA VAL A 58 18.08 23.35 8.46
C VAL A 58 17.23 24.25 9.35
N ARG A 59 16.18 24.88 8.80
CA ARG A 59 15.25 25.69 9.60
C ARG A 59 14.58 24.85 10.71
N GLY A 60 14.16 23.64 10.40
CA GLY A 60 13.59 22.69 11.37
C GLY A 60 14.57 22.35 12.49
N ILE A 61 15.83 22.04 12.15
CA ILE A 61 16.90 21.73 13.11
C ILE A 61 17.23 22.95 13.97
N THR A 62 17.31 24.16 13.40
CA THR A 62 17.52 25.39 14.19
C THR A 62 16.40 25.59 15.21
N ARG A 63 15.14 25.39 14.81
CA ARG A 63 14.00 25.44 15.75
C ARG A 63 14.11 24.35 16.82
N ALA A 64 14.44 23.13 16.44
CA ALA A 64 14.63 22.03 17.38
C ALA A 64 15.75 22.32 18.39
N SER A 65 16.88 22.89 17.94
CA SER A 65 17.98 23.28 18.81
C SER A 65 17.58 24.36 19.82
N MET A 66 16.77 25.34 19.42
CA MET A 66 16.22 26.33 20.36
C MET A 66 15.26 25.67 21.37
N ASN A 67 14.40 24.76 20.92
CA ASN A 67 13.51 24.02 21.82
C ASN A 67 14.30 23.16 22.83
N VAL A 68 15.43 22.56 22.42
CA VAL A 68 16.33 21.83 23.33
C VAL A 68 16.92 22.77 24.38
N GLN A 69 17.32 23.99 24.00
CA GLN A 69 17.83 24.97 24.95
C GLN A 69 16.76 25.40 25.98
N ASP A 70 15.50 25.54 25.56
CA ASP A 70 14.38 25.76 26.47
C ASP A 70 14.18 24.56 27.41
N GLY A 71 14.32 23.34 26.90
CA GLY A 71 14.30 22.10 27.70
C GLY A 71 15.41 22.05 28.75
N ILE A 72 16.64 22.44 28.40
CA ILE A 72 17.76 22.55 29.35
C ILE A 72 17.42 23.57 30.44
N SER A 73 16.88 24.72 30.06
CA SER A 73 16.52 25.79 31.01
C SER A 73 15.42 25.35 31.98
N LEU A 74 14.45 24.58 31.48
CA LEU A 74 13.41 23.94 32.31
C LEU A 74 14.02 22.97 33.32
N ILE A 75 14.92 22.08 32.88
CA ILE A 75 15.59 21.10 33.76
C ILE A 75 16.42 21.81 34.82
N GLN A 76 17.19 22.85 34.46
CA GLN A 76 17.99 23.61 35.42
C GLN A 76 17.14 24.30 36.49
N THR A 77 15.96 24.79 36.10
CA THR A 77 14.99 25.37 37.06
C THR A 77 14.50 24.31 38.04
N ALA A 78 14.15 23.12 37.55
CA ALA A 78 13.76 21.99 38.39
C ALA A 78 14.91 21.51 39.30
N GLU A 79 16.13 21.42 38.78
CA GLU A 79 17.32 21.00 39.53
C GLU A 79 17.66 21.99 40.64
N GLY A 80 17.57 23.30 40.38
CA GLY A 80 17.75 24.33 41.41
C GLY A 80 16.75 24.17 42.56
N ALA A 81 15.47 23.95 42.26
CA ALA A 81 14.45 23.69 43.27
C ALA A 81 14.69 22.38 44.04
N LEU A 82 15.12 21.32 43.35
CA LEU A 82 15.44 20.03 43.99
C LEU A 82 16.68 20.12 44.90
N ASN A 83 17.66 20.97 44.58
CA ASN A 83 18.81 21.22 45.46
C ASN A 83 18.39 21.87 46.78
N GLU A 84 17.46 22.83 46.76
CA GLU A 84 16.90 23.42 47.98
C GLU A 84 16.12 22.38 48.80
N ILE A 85 15.31 21.55 48.14
CA ILE A 85 14.61 20.43 48.79
C ILE A 85 15.62 19.45 49.41
N HIS A 86 16.72 19.16 48.72
CA HIS A 86 17.78 18.29 49.23
C HIS A 86 18.41 18.83 50.52
N SER A 87 18.77 20.12 50.56
CA SER A 87 19.31 20.77 51.77
C SER A 87 18.32 20.77 52.93
N MET A 88 17.03 21.00 52.67
CA MET A 88 15.99 20.90 53.71
C MET A 88 15.83 19.46 54.24
N LEU A 89 15.86 18.45 53.37
CA LEU A 89 15.80 17.05 53.79
C LEU A 89 17.03 16.64 54.62
N GLN A 90 18.21 17.14 54.27
CA GLN A 90 19.42 16.97 55.09
C GLN A 90 19.23 17.59 56.48
N ARG A 91 18.70 18.81 56.56
CA ARG A 91 18.36 19.46 57.85
C ARG A 91 17.33 18.67 58.66
N MET A 92 16.27 18.17 58.01
CA MET A 92 15.29 17.30 58.67
C MET A 92 15.92 16.02 59.22
N ARG A 93 16.90 15.43 58.52
CA ARG A 93 17.66 14.27 59.02
C ARG A 93 18.49 14.62 60.24
N GLU A 94 19.18 15.76 60.24
CA GLU A 94 19.94 16.24 61.42
C GLU A 94 19.03 16.40 62.63
N LEU A 95 17.87 17.05 62.45
CA LEU A 95 16.87 17.24 63.50
C LEU A 95 16.31 15.91 64.00
N ALA A 96 16.05 14.95 63.11
CA ALA A 96 15.61 13.61 63.50
C ALA A 96 16.67 12.88 64.35
N LEU A 97 17.94 12.94 63.95
CA LEU A 97 19.05 12.37 64.73
C LEU A 97 19.21 13.07 66.09
N GLN A 98 19.10 14.40 66.11
CA GLN A 98 19.14 15.18 67.35
C GLN A 98 18.01 14.75 68.29
N SER A 99 16.78 14.63 67.78
CA SER A 99 15.61 14.19 68.56
C SER A 99 15.75 12.77 69.13
N GLY A 100 16.56 11.92 68.51
CA GLY A 100 16.84 10.56 68.97
C GLY A 100 17.75 10.47 70.21
N ASN A 101 18.33 11.58 70.66
CA ASN A 101 19.18 11.61 71.85
C ASN A 101 18.33 11.59 73.14
N ASP A 102 18.56 10.60 74.02
CA ASP A 102 17.83 10.39 75.28
C ASP A 102 18.01 11.49 76.32
N THR A 103 18.99 12.38 76.13
CA THR A 103 19.24 13.52 77.04
C THR A 103 18.30 14.72 76.83
N LEU A 104 17.54 14.75 75.73
CA LEU A 104 16.60 15.84 75.42
C LEU A 104 15.29 15.71 76.20
N THR A 105 14.74 16.85 76.64
CA THR A 105 13.43 16.88 77.29
C THR A 105 12.29 16.72 76.28
N THR A 106 11.08 16.43 76.77
CA THR A 106 9.87 16.36 75.93
C THR A 106 9.55 17.70 75.27
N THR A 107 9.81 18.82 75.94
CA THR A 107 9.64 20.16 75.38
C THR A 107 10.61 20.42 74.23
N ASP A 108 11.87 20.01 74.35
CA ASP A 108 12.87 20.19 73.28
C ASP A 108 12.50 19.39 72.03
N ARG A 109 12.01 18.16 72.21
CA ARG A 109 11.52 17.31 71.10
C ARG A 109 10.30 17.94 70.41
N LEU A 110 9.44 18.63 71.14
CA LEU A 110 8.29 19.34 70.57
C LEU A 110 8.73 20.53 69.69
N GLU A 111 9.74 21.29 70.11
CA GLU A 111 10.27 22.39 69.28
C GLU A 111 10.97 21.86 68.01
N ILE A 112 11.74 20.77 68.12
CA ILE A 112 12.32 20.10 66.94
C ILE A 112 11.22 19.64 65.96
N GLN A 113 10.12 19.09 66.48
CA GLN A 113 8.99 18.66 65.66
C GLN A 113 8.32 19.83 64.92
N LYS A 114 8.25 21.02 65.54
CA LYS A 114 7.75 22.23 64.87
C LYS A 114 8.66 22.66 63.73
N GLU A 115 9.98 22.61 63.90
CA GLU A 115 10.94 22.92 62.83
C GLU A 115 10.81 21.93 61.67
N ILE A 116 10.67 20.63 61.96
CA ILE A 116 10.40 19.60 60.93
C ILE A 116 9.08 19.87 60.20
N ALA A 117 8.03 20.28 60.91
CA ALA A 117 6.75 20.60 60.29
C ALA A 117 6.86 21.82 59.34
N GLN A 118 7.60 22.86 59.74
CA GLN A 118 7.86 24.02 58.89
C GLN A 118 8.68 23.65 57.65
N LEU A 119 9.73 22.84 57.80
CA LEU A 119 10.53 22.36 56.67
C LEU A 119 9.70 21.55 55.68
N LYS A 120 8.76 20.73 56.18
CA LYS A 120 7.82 19.98 55.32
C LYS A 120 6.89 20.93 54.56
N GLU A 121 6.37 21.97 55.19
CA GLU A 121 5.54 22.97 54.51
C GLU A 121 6.33 23.74 53.45
N ASP A 122 7.57 24.10 53.75
CA ASP A 122 8.48 24.77 52.83
C ASP A 122 8.84 23.90 51.63
N ILE A 123 9.09 22.60 51.82
CA ILE A 123 9.27 21.62 50.73
C ILE A 123 8.04 21.60 49.82
N ASN A 124 6.83 21.52 50.39
CA ASN A 124 5.60 21.55 49.61
C ASN A 124 5.46 22.88 48.84
N ARG A 125 5.77 24.01 49.47
CA ARG A 125 5.73 25.33 48.81
C ARG A 125 6.69 25.40 47.62
N ILE A 126 7.91 24.88 47.75
CA ILE A 126 8.86 24.83 46.62
C ILE A 126 8.33 23.90 45.52
N SER A 127 7.83 22.72 45.87
CA SER A 127 7.26 21.77 44.90
C SER A 127 6.11 22.37 44.09
N TYR A 128 5.10 22.98 44.73
CA TYR A 128 3.96 23.61 44.05
C TYR A 128 4.27 24.99 43.44
N GLY A 129 5.29 25.68 43.96
CA GLY A 129 5.71 27.00 43.49
C GLY A 129 6.64 26.96 42.28
N THR A 130 7.37 25.87 42.06
CA THR A 130 8.35 25.76 40.97
C THR A 130 7.65 25.63 39.62
N GLU A 131 7.84 26.63 38.77
CA GLU A 131 7.24 26.68 37.44
C GLU A 131 8.21 27.21 36.39
N PHE A 132 8.05 26.73 35.15
CA PHE A 132 8.72 27.27 33.98
C PHE A 132 7.68 27.59 32.91
N ASN A 133 7.63 28.85 32.48
CA ASN A 133 6.64 29.32 31.51
C ASN A 133 5.21 28.88 31.88
N THR A 134 4.81 29.13 33.14
CA THR A 134 3.51 28.76 33.76
C THR A 134 3.24 27.26 33.92
N LYS A 135 4.14 26.37 33.50
CA LYS A 135 4.03 24.92 33.73
C LYS A 135 4.65 24.55 35.08
N LYS A 136 3.88 23.88 35.93
CA LYS A 136 4.38 23.29 37.18
C LYS A 136 5.30 22.11 36.86
N LEU A 137 6.41 22.00 37.60
CA LEU A 137 7.46 21.02 37.32
C LEU A 137 7.54 19.89 38.35
N LEU A 138 7.23 20.18 39.62
CA LEU A 138 7.53 19.29 40.75
C LEU A 138 6.29 18.90 41.57
N ASP A 139 5.09 19.15 41.07
CA ASP A 139 3.81 18.85 41.73
C ASP A 139 3.22 17.48 41.34
N GLY A 140 3.91 16.73 40.48
CA GLY A 140 3.47 15.44 39.97
C GLY A 140 2.49 15.51 38.79
N THR A 141 2.11 16.72 38.34
CA THR A 141 1.24 16.92 37.16
C THR A 141 2.02 16.98 35.83
N GLY A 142 3.36 16.93 35.91
CA GLY A 142 4.24 16.91 34.75
C GLY A 142 3.91 15.77 33.80
N THR A 143 3.95 16.06 32.49
CA THR A 143 3.68 15.11 31.40
C THR A 143 4.49 13.82 31.62
N ALA A 144 3.80 12.67 31.74
CA ALA A 144 4.43 11.39 31.97
C ALA A 144 5.54 11.12 30.94
N VAL A 145 6.73 10.76 31.41
CA VAL A 145 7.82 10.32 30.54
C VAL A 145 7.57 8.86 30.21
N ILE A 146 7.17 8.59 28.96
CA ILE A 146 6.96 7.23 28.47
C ILE A 146 8.28 6.72 27.89
N SER A 147 8.71 5.54 28.32
CA SER A 147 9.83 4.80 27.71
C SER A 147 9.30 3.46 27.22
N THR A 148 9.35 3.22 25.91
CA THR A 148 8.98 1.92 25.32
C THR A 148 10.24 1.09 25.06
N SER A 149 10.12 -0.24 25.13
CA SER A 149 11.23 -1.17 24.85
C SER A 149 11.44 -1.32 23.35
N ASP A 150 12.69 -1.27 22.90
CA ASP A 150 13.11 -1.54 21.52
C ASP A 150 12.87 -3.03 21.16
N PRO A 151 12.33 -3.40 19.98
CA PRO A 151 12.04 -2.56 18.80
C PRO A 151 10.84 -1.61 18.96
N LYS A 152 10.97 -0.40 18.40
CA LYS A 152 9.99 0.73 18.37
C LYS A 152 8.64 0.46 17.70
N ASN A 153 8.11 -0.76 17.76
CA ASN A 153 6.82 -1.09 17.16
C ASN A 153 5.64 -0.66 18.05
N LEU A 154 5.93 0.00 19.17
CA LEU A 154 4.95 0.52 20.11
C LEU A 154 5.42 1.88 20.62
N ASP A 155 4.58 2.89 20.46
CA ASP A 155 4.73 4.23 21.00
C ASP A 155 3.57 4.53 21.97
N GLY A 156 3.83 5.31 23.00
CA GLY A 156 2.82 5.74 23.94
C GLY A 156 2.64 7.25 23.85
N VAL A 157 1.42 7.70 23.61
CA VAL A 157 1.09 9.12 23.49
C VAL A 157 0.29 9.55 24.71
N VAL A 158 0.84 10.49 25.49
CA VAL A 158 0.11 11.10 26.62
C VAL A 158 -0.98 12.01 26.08
N VAL A 159 -2.23 11.65 26.33
CA VAL A 159 -3.44 12.38 25.89
C VAL A 159 -4.25 12.96 27.04
N GLY A 160 -3.91 12.64 28.28
CA GLY A 160 -4.59 13.17 29.47
C GLY A 160 -3.77 13.01 30.75
N GLU A 161 -4.43 13.17 31.90
CA GLU A 161 -3.81 12.93 33.20
C GLU A 161 -3.43 11.45 33.37
N VAL A 162 -2.16 11.21 33.65
CA VAL A 162 -1.63 9.86 33.92
C VAL A 162 -1.58 9.67 35.43
N LEU A 163 -2.54 8.92 35.98
CA LEU A 163 -2.66 8.69 37.42
C LEU A 163 -1.93 7.41 37.89
N THR A 164 -1.46 6.58 36.96
CA THR A 164 -0.81 5.30 37.25
C THR A 164 0.63 5.28 36.73
N PHE A 165 1.59 5.24 37.64
CA PHE A 165 3.02 5.07 37.33
C PHE A 165 3.40 3.60 37.53
N SER A 166 3.70 2.89 36.44
CA SER A 166 4.07 1.47 36.49
C SER A 166 4.75 1.04 35.19
N ASP A 167 5.43 -0.10 35.24
CA ASP A 167 5.79 -0.87 34.06
C ASP A 167 4.56 -1.62 33.52
N PHE A 168 4.40 -1.62 32.20
CA PHE A 168 3.31 -2.32 31.51
C PHE A 168 3.89 -3.25 30.44
N SER A 169 3.40 -4.49 30.40
CA SER A 169 3.64 -5.39 29.27
C SER A 169 2.50 -5.21 28.27
N VAL A 170 2.84 -4.89 27.03
CA VAL A 170 1.87 -4.75 25.94
C VAL A 170 2.15 -5.83 24.91
N VAL A 171 1.12 -6.58 24.54
CA VAL A 171 1.20 -7.62 23.51
C VAL A 171 0.12 -7.37 22.48
N VAL A 172 0.49 -7.42 21.19
CA VAL A 172 -0.39 -7.20 20.04
C VAL A 172 -0.39 -8.46 19.16
N TRP A 173 -1.56 -8.95 18.78
CA TRP A 173 -1.70 -10.09 17.85
C TRP A 173 -2.95 -9.96 16.96
N PRO A 174 -3.00 -10.62 15.79
CA PRO A 174 -4.20 -10.64 14.95
C PRO A 174 -5.38 -11.27 15.71
N LYS A 175 -6.57 -10.69 15.57
CA LYS A 175 -7.79 -11.26 16.16
C LYS A 175 -8.00 -12.68 15.64
N SER A 176 -8.34 -13.60 16.54
CA SER A 176 -8.73 -14.97 16.19
C SER A 176 -10.06 -15.30 16.85
N GLU A 177 -10.97 -15.90 16.09
CA GLU A 177 -12.28 -16.33 16.56
C GLU A 177 -12.53 -17.78 16.15
N TYR A 178 -13.02 -18.58 17.11
CA TYR A 178 -13.40 -19.95 16.80
C TYR A 178 -14.78 -19.96 16.15
N ILE A 179 -14.84 -20.42 14.90
CA ILE A 179 -16.08 -20.62 14.16
C ILE A 179 -16.39 -22.13 14.14
N PRO A 180 -17.52 -22.56 14.73
CA PRO A 180 -17.94 -23.96 14.68
C PRO A 180 -18.02 -24.48 13.24
N GLY A 181 -17.31 -25.58 12.95
CA GLY A 181 -17.29 -26.22 11.62
C GLY A 181 -16.22 -25.71 10.65
N ILE A 182 -15.56 -24.59 10.95
CA ILE A 182 -14.47 -24.01 10.11
C ILE A 182 -13.14 -23.98 10.87
N GLY A 183 -13.17 -23.95 12.21
CA GLY A 183 -11.97 -23.84 13.05
C GLY A 183 -11.70 -22.40 13.46
N TYR A 184 -10.44 -22.07 13.77
CA TYR A 184 -10.06 -20.69 14.11
C TYR A 184 -9.93 -19.84 12.85
N LYS A 185 -10.76 -18.80 12.73
CA LYS A 185 -10.58 -17.75 11.73
C LYS A 185 -9.69 -16.66 12.32
N THR A 186 -8.52 -16.46 11.72
CA THR A 186 -7.65 -15.33 12.02
C THR A 186 -8.04 -14.16 11.11
N TYR A 187 -8.38 -13.02 11.70
CA TYR A 187 -8.66 -11.76 10.99
C TYR A 187 -7.34 -11.00 10.80
N SER A 188 -6.44 -11.61 10.02
CA SER A 188 -5.37 -10.85 9.36
C SER A 188 -6.00 -10.05 8.23
N GLY A 189 -5.66 -8.78 8.09
CA GLY A 189 -6.15 -7.95 7.00
C GLY A 189 -5.90 -8.65 5.66
N THR A 190 -6.90 -8.65 4.79
CA THR A 190 -6.77 -9.27 3.47
C THR A 190 -6.39 -8.18 2.47
N PRO A 191 -5.28 -8.34 1.72
CA PRO A 191 -5.02 -7.47 0.59
C PRO A 191 -6.16 -7.64 -0.43
N GLU A 192 -6.39 -6.62 -1.27
CA GLU A 192 -7.32 -6.78 -2.38
C GLU A 192 -6.66 -7.65 -3.46
N HIS A 193 -7.39 -8.66 -3.95
CA HIS A 193 -6.95 -9.46 -5.08
C HIS A 193 -7.79 -9.07 -6.29
N GLN A 194 -7.13 -8.58 -7.34
CA GLN A 194 -7.73 -8.38 -8.65
C GLN A 194 -7.13 -9.37 -9.65
N ARG A 195 -7.96 -9.84 -10.57
CA ARG A 195 -7.53 -10.69 -11.67
C ARG A 195 -7.94 -10.10 -12.99
N SER A 196 -7.06 -10.18 -13.99
CA SER A 196 -7.37 -9.80 -15.36
C SER A 196 -8.36 -10.77 -16.01
N ALA A 197 -8.83 -10.42 -17.20
CA ALA A 197 -9.36 -11.39 -18.14
C ALA A 197 -8.29 -12.46 -18.46
N ILE A 198 -8.74 -13.62 -18.92
CA ILE A 198 -7.83 -14.64 -19.46
C ILE A 198 -7.33 -14.15 -20.81
N PHE A 199 -6.02 -14.05 -20.95
CA PHE A 199 -5.39 -13.66 -22.20
C PHE A 199 -5.26 -14.87 -23.11
N VAL A 200 -5.74 -14.71 -24.34
CA VAL A 200 -5.62 -15.71 -25.41
C VAL A 200 -4.94 -15.09 -26.62
N THR A 201 -4.12 -15.88 -27.29
CA THR A 201 -3.47 -15.49 -28.53
C THR A 201 -4.47 -15.41 -29.69
N LEU A 202 -4.09 -14.76 -30.79
CA LEU A 202 -4.87 -14.73 -32.03
C LEU A 202 -5.16 -16.14 -32.60
N ASP A 203 -4.27 -17.10 -32.32
CA ASP A 203 -4.42 -18.50 -32.71
C ASP A 203 -5.33 -19.30 -31.76
N GLY A 204 -5.89 -18.63 -30.75
CA GLY A 204 -6.76 -19.21 -29.74
C GLY A 204 -6.02 -19.74 -28.52
N GLU A 205 -4.73 -20.05 -28.56
CA GLU A 205 -4.02 -20.64 -27.41
C GLU A 205 -3.96 -19.71 -26.20
N VAL A 206 -4.00 -20.26 -24.97
CA VAL A 206 -3.87 -19.47 -23.73
C VAL A 206 -2.48 -18.83 -23.67
N ALA A 207 -2.44 -17.54 -23.38
CA ALA A 207 -1.21 -16.78 -23.35
C ALA A 207 -0.33 -17.14 -22.14
N THR A 208 0.98 -17.15 -22.35
CA THR A 208 1.99 -17.26 -21.29
C THR A 208 2.65 -15.89 -21.01
N ALA A 209 3.42 -15.78 -19.95
CA ALA A 209 4.17 -14.58 -19.57
C ALA A 209 5.07 -14.02 -20.69
N SER A 210 5.53 -14.87 -21.62
CA SER A 210 6.35 -14.47 -22.77
C SER A 210 5.57 -13.88 -23.96
N THR A 211 4.25 -14.00 -23.96
CA THR A 211 3.37 -13.57 -25.04
C THR A 211 3.30 -12.05 -25.12
N THR A 212 3.43 -11.49 -26.33
CA THR A 212 3.36 -10.04 -26.56
C THR A 212 1.91 -9.56 -26.66
N LEU A 213 1.63 -8.34 -26.21
CA LEU A 213 0.28 -7.76 -26.26
C LEU A 213 -0.28 -7.71 -27.70
N ALA A 214 0.58 -7.47 -28.70
CA ALA A 214 0.20 -7.50 -30.12
C ALA A 214 -0.36 -8.84 -30.60
N SER A 215 0.01 -9.94 -29.95
CA SER A 215 -0.42 -11.29 -30.32
C SER A 215 -1.68 -11.76 -29.58
N LEU A 216 -2.23 -10.93 -28.69
CA LEU A 216 -3.41 -11.26 -27.88
C LEU A 216 -4.70 -10.85 -28.58
N ALA A 217 -5.63 -11.78 -28.71
CA ALA A 217 -6.95 -11.50 -29.30
C ALA A 217 -7.75 -10.49 -28.45
N ASN A 218 -7.51 -10.43 -27.14
CA ASN A 218 -8.17 -9.51 -26.21
C ASN A 218 -7.99 -8.02 -26.56
N PHE A 219 -6.94 -7.68 -27.32
CA PHE A 219 -6.59 -6.31 -27.71
C PHE A 219 -7.06 -5.94 -29.13
N TYR A 220 -7.88 -6.78 -29.76
CA TYR A 220 -8.50 -6.49 -31.04
C TYR A 220 -10.00 -6.22 -30.87
N ASP A 221 -10.51 -5.20 -31.56
CA ASP A 221 -11.95 -4.92 -31.61
C ASP A 221 -12.70 -5.86 -32.58
N SER A 222 -14.02 -5.71 -32.67
CA SER A 222 -14.87 -6.51 -33.56
C SER A 222 -14.58 -6.32 -35.05
N ASN A 223 -13.80 -5.31 -35.42
CA ASN A 223 -13.35 -5.02 -36.78
C ASN A 223 -11.89 -5.47 -37.02
N ASN A 224 -11.32 -6.26 -36.12
CA ASN A 224 -9.92 -6.71 -36.12
C ASN A 224 -8.90 -5.54 -36.08
N HIS A 225 -9.27 -4.40 -35.51
CA HIS A 225 -8.34 -3.31 -35.25
C HIS A 225 -7.68 -3.48 -33.88
N PHE A 226 -6.35 -3.31 -33.85
CA PHE A 226 -5.56 -3.43 -32.62
C PHE A 226 -5.59 -2.13 -31.81
N ILE A 227 -6.06 -2.19 -30.56
CA ILE A 227 -6.35 -1.00 -29.74
C ILE A 227 -5.09 -0.21 -29.32
N LEU A 228 -3.90 -0.84 -29.30
CA LEU A 228 -2.62 -0.23 -28.91
C LEU A 228 -1.72 0.08 -30.12
N ASP A 229 -2.28 0.56 -31.24
CA ASP A 229 -1.47 1.00 -32.39
C ASP A 229 -0.55 2.19 -32.01
N LEU A 230 -1.03 3.05 -31.10
CA LEU A 230 -0.24 4.01 -30.35
C LEU A 230 -0.10 3.57 -28.89
N PRO A 231 1.06 3.83 -28.23
CA PRO A 231 1.20 3.60 -26.80
C PRO A 231 0.14 4.40 -26.02
N GLN A 232 -0.51 3.73 -25.08
CA GLN A 232 -1.52 4.33 -24.22
C GLN A 232 -1.08 4.29 -22.76
N THR A 233 -1.66 5.17 -21.94
CA THR A 233 -1.38 5.22 -20.50
C THR A 233 -2.50 4.56 -19.71
N LEU A 234 -2.13 3.62 -18.85
CA LEU A 234 -2.97 3.03 -17.82
C LEU A 234 -2.59 3.64 -16.47
N TYR A 235 -3.58 4.12 -15.74
CA TYR A 235 -3.42 4.68 -14.40
C TYR A 235 -3.87 3.67 -13.35
N LEU A 236 -3.06 3.52 -12.31
CA LEU A 236 -3.44 2.80 -11.09
C LEU A 236 -3.69 3.85 -10.02
N GLN A 237 -4.90 3.86 -9.45
CA GLN A 237 -5.28 4.81 -8.40
C GLN A 237 -5.52 4.06 -7.09
N GLY A 238 -4.90 4.56 -6.01
CA GLY A 238 -5.10 4.06 -4.65
C GLY A 238 -4.83 5.17 -3.64
N ASP A 239 -5.78 5.41 -2.74
CA ASP A 239 -5.67 6.31 -1.57
C ASP A 239 -4.95 7.65 -1.81
N ASN A 240 -5.42 8.42 -2.80
CA ASN A 240 -4.90 9.73 -3.24
C ASN A 240 -3.52 9.70 -3.94
N SER A 241 -2.97 8.52 -4.19
CA SER A 241 -1.78 8.32 -5.03
C SER A 241 -2.18 7.75 -6.39
N GLN A 242 -1.33 7.99 -7.40
CA GLN A 242 -1.53 7.47 -8.75
C GLN A 242 -0.22 6.94 -9.32
N GLY A 243 -0.21 5.67 -9.70
CA GLY A 243 0.82 5.05 -10.53
C GLY A 243 0.48 5.20 -12.01
N GLU A 244 1.51 5.35 -12.84
CA GLU A 244 1.36 5.46 -14.30
C GLU A 244 2.10 4.32 -15.00
N ILE A 245 1.40 3.67 -15.94
CA ILE A 245 1.95 2.60 -16.76
C ILE A 245 1.74 2.94 -18.22
N VAL A 246 2.82 3.07 -18.97
CA VAL A 246 2.74 3.16 -20.42
C VAL A 246 2.64 1.74 -20.98
N VAL A 247 1.53 1.45 -21.66
CA VAL A 247 1.24 0.17 -22.30
C VAL A 247 1.44 0.32 -23.81
N SER A 248 2.24 -0.57 -24.39
CA SER A 248 2.55 -0.57 -25.82
C SER A 248 2.52 -1.98 -26.39
N LYS A 249 2.28 -2.10 -27.69
CA LYS A 249 2.12 -3.37 -28.42
C LYS A 249 3.26 -4.38 -28.22
N ASP A 250 4.48 -3.88 -28.04
CA ASP A 250 5.70 -4.70 -27.96
C ASP A 250 5.93 -5.30 -26.56
N LEU A 251 5.13 -4.91 -25.55
CA LEU A 251 5.28 -5.45 -24.21
C LEU A 251 4.84 -6.91 -24.16
N THR A 252 5.56 -7.71 -23.37
CA THR A 252 5.08 -9.02 -22.96
C THR A 252 4.16 -8.90 -21.74
N LEU A 253 3.33 -9.93 -21.50
CA LEU A 253 2.52 -10.00 -20.28
C LEU A 253 3.38 -9.97 -19.01
N ALA A 254 4.59 -10.57 -19.04
CA ALA A 254 5.55 -10.46 -17.94
C ALA A 254 5.98 -9.00 -17.69
N GLN A 255 6.34 -8.27 -18.75
CA GLN A 255 6.78 -6.88 -18.64
C GLN A 255 5.64 -5.95 -18.20
N LEU A 256 4.42 -6.20 -18.66
CA LEU A 256 3.24 -5.48 -18.19
C LEU A 256 3.02 -5.73 -16.70
N THR A 257 3.12 -6.98 -16.26
CA THR A 257 2.96 -7.39 -14.86
C THR A 257 4.02 -6.75 -13.96
N GLU A 258 5.28 -6.75 -14.38
CA GLU A 258 6.37 -6.07 -13.66
C GLU A 258 6.12 -4.56 -13.53
N ARG A 259 5.60 -3.92 -14.58
CA ARG A 259 5.21 -2.50 -14.52
C ARG A 259 4.02 -2.25 -13.60
N ILE A 260 3.07 -3.17 -13.53
CA ILE A 260 1.94 -3.12 -12.58
C ILE A 260 2.46 -3.20 -11.15
N GLU A 261 3.35 -4.16 -10.86
CA GLU A 261 3.98 -4.27 -9.55
C GLU A 261 4.79 -3.02 -9.19
N ALA A 262 5.58 -2.51 -10.12
CA ALA A 262 6.39 -1.30 -9.94
C ALA A 262 5.54 -0.04 -9.74
N ALA A 263 4.36 0.06 -10.36
CA ALA A 263 3.45 1.19 -10.16
C ALA A 263 2.73 1.12 -8.80
N MET A 264 2.51 -0.07 -8.24
CA MET A 264 1.97 -0.23 -6.87
C MET A 264 3.03 0.05 -5.80
N LYS A 265 4.29 -0.35 -6.04
CA LYS A 265 5.43 -0.08 -5.15
C LYS A 265 6.04 1.30 -5.41
N LEU A 266 6.93 1.77 -4.54
CA LEU A 266 7.69 2.98 -4.82
C LEU A 266 8.70 2.72 -5.95
N ASP A 267 8.54 3.39 -7.10
CA ASP A 267 9.62 3.49 -8.11
C ASP A 267 10.78 4.35 -7.56
N GLN A 268 11.99 4.22 -8.10
CA GLN A 268 13.19 4.98 -7.72
C GLN A 268 13.01 6.52 -7.82
N LEU A 269 11.97 6.97 -8.52
CA LEU A 269 11.56 8.36 -8.67
C LEU A 269 10.38 8.78 -7.75
N GLY A 270 9.87 7.89 -6.90
CA GLY A 270 8.80 8.16 -5.94
C GLY A 270 7.40 8.32 -6.55
N LYS A 271 7.13 7.68 -7.70
CA LYS A 271 5.90 7.88 -8.49
C LYS A 271 4.86 6.74 -8.40
N GLY A 272 5.00 5.84 -7.44
CA GLY A 272 4.05 4.72 -7.25
C GLY A 272 3.07 4.94 -6.10
N LEU A 273 2.26 3.92 -5.80
CA LEU A 273 1.21 3.97 -4.77
C LEU A 273 1.72 3.79 -3.32
N ASP A 274 2.98 3.43 -3.12
CA ASP A 274 3.57 3.12 -1.79
C ASP A 274 2.91 1.93 -1.08
N PHE A 275 2.50 0.93 -1.86
CA PHE A 275 1.92 -0.29 -1.30
C PHE A 275 3.01 -1.36 -1.19
N GLU A 276 3.82 -1.27 -0.12
CA GLU A 276 5.04 -2.07 0.12
C GLU A 276 4.83 -3.59 0.00
N GLY A 277 3.67 -4.10 0.40
CA GLY A 277 3.32 -5.52 0.38
C GLY A 277 2.67 -6.00 -0.92
N SER A 278 2.56 -5.14 -1.94
CA SER A 278 1.88 -5.51 -3.18
C SER A 278 2.68 -6.47 -4.04
N GLN A 279 1.98 -7.30 -4.81
CA GLN A 279 2.58 -8.26 -5.74
C GLN A 279 1.73 -8.29 -7.00
N ALA A 280 2.36 -8.45 -8.17
CA ALA A 280 1.65 -8.81 -9.38
C ALA A 280 2.38 -9.97 -10.05
N PHE A 281 1.65 -10.96 -10.53
CA PHE A 281 2.22 -12.09 -11.24
C PHE A 281 1.28 -12.62 -12.32
N MET A 282 1.87 -13.14 -13.39
CA MET A 282 1.16 -13.85 -14.45
C MET A 282 1.18 -15.34 -14.15
N SER A 283 0.03 -16.00 -14.26
CA SER A 283 -0.10 -17.44 -14.05
C SER A 283 0.05 -18.19 -15.38
N ASP A 284 1.10 -19.01 -15.49
CA ASP A 284 1.38 -19.84 -16.67
C ASP A 284 0.91 -21.30 -16.52
N SER A 285 0.31 -21.65 -15.38
CA SER A 285 -0.19 -23.01 -15.10
C SER A 285 -1.27 -23.01 -14.03
N GLY A 286 -2.08 -24.08 -13.99
CA GLY A 286 -3.15 -24.25 -13.00
C GLY A 286 -4.47 -23.61 -13.41
N ASP A 287 -5.39 -23.46 -12.45
CA ASP A 287 -6.76 -22.99 -12.69
C ASP A 287 -6.82 -21.51 -13.16
N ASP A 288 -5.76 -20.74 -12.89
CA ASP A 288 -5.67 -19.30 -13.20
C ASP A 288 -4.80 -19.01 -14.44
N ILE A 289 -4.50 -20.05 -15.24
CA ILE A 289 -3.62 -19.92 -16.40
C ILE A 289 -4.10 -18.82 -17.37
N GLY A 290 -3.17 -17.99 -17.85
CA GLY A 290 -3.48 -16.91 -18.78
C GLY A 290 -3.96 -15.63 -18.09
N GLN A 291 -3.96 -15.55 -16.75
CA GLN A 291 -4.39 -14.36 -16.01
C GLN A 291 -3.24 -13.67 -15.28
N ILE A 292 -3.32 -12.35 -15.20
CA ILE A 292 -2.53 -11.53 -14.28
C ILE A 292 -3.32 -11.44 -12.96
N THR A 293 -2.68 -11.85 -11.87
CA THR A 293 -3.16 -11.60 -10.51
C THR A 293 -2.41 -10.41 -9.92
N VAL A 294 -3.17 -9.47 -9.39
CA VAL A 294 -2.68 -8.26 -8.72
C VAL A 294 -3.15 -8.33 -7.28
N ILE A 295 -2.20 -8.33 -6.36
CA ILE A 295 -2.44 -8.33 -4.92
C ILE A 295 -1.97 -6.96 -4.42
N SER A 296 -2.92 -6.12 -4.03
CA SER A 296 -2.61 -4.81 -3.49
C SER A 296 -2.65 -4.85 -1.96
N GLY A 297 -1.46 -4.78 -1.37
CA GLY A 297 -1.25 -4.90 0.06
C GLY A 297 -0.48 -3.71 0.60
N ARG A 298 -1.08 -3.00 1.55
CA ARG A 298 -0.44 -1.92 2.32
C ARG A 298 -0.41 -2.30 3.79
N ASN A 299 0.71 -2.08 4.46
CA ASN A 299 0.83 -2.45 5.86
C ASN A 299 -0.01 -1.50 6.72
N GLY A 300 -0.99 -2.05 7.45
CA GLY A 300 -1.79 -1.29 8.41
C GLY A 300 -2.93 -0.43 7.86
N GLU A 301 -3.10 -0.35 6.55
CA GLU A 301 -4.15 0.42 5.88
C GLU A 301 -4.78 -0.40 4.74
N LEU A 302 -5.99 -0.03 4.31
CA LEU A 302 -6.60 -0.60 3.11
C LEU A 302 -5.70 -0.32 1.91
N GLY A 303 -5.40 -1.34 1.10
CA GLY A 303 -4.62 -1.20 -0.12
C GLY A 303 -5.50 -1.34 -1.35
N ARG A 304 -6.50 -0.46 -1.54
CA ARG A 304 -7.40 -0.56 -2.69
C ARG A 304 -6.76 -0.01 -3.95
N VAL A 305 -6.86 -0.72 -5.07
CA VAL A 305 -6.33 -0.27 -6.36
C VAL A 305 -7.40 -0.30 -7.42
N ASN A 306 -7.54 0.80 -8.16
CA ASN A 306 -8.40 0.85 -9.33
C ASN A 306 -7.57 1.11 -10.58
N PHE A 307 -7.85 0.35 -11.64
CA PHE A 307 -7.29 0.58 -12.97
C PHE A 307 -8.18 1.57 -13.73
N THR A 308 -7.59 2.64 -14.26
CA THR A 308 -8.28 3.69 -15.01
C THR A 308 -7.48 4.02 -16.27
N GLY A 309 -8.15 4.27 -17.40
CA GLY A 309 -7.48 4.55 -18.66
C GLY A 309 -8.48 4.68 -19.79
N GLU A 310 -8.01 4.46 -21.03
CA GLU A 310 -8.91 4.34 -22.17
C GLU A 310 -9.85 3.13 -21.99
N GLU A 311 -11.13 3.29 -22.35
CA GLU A 311 -12.16 2.26 -22.15
C GLU A 311 -11.80 0.92 -22.83
N SER A 312 -11.32 0.95 -24.07
CA SER A 312 -10.91 -0.25 -24.80
C SER A 312 -9.77 -0.99 -24.10
N LEU A 313 -8.76 -0.26 -23.62
CA LEU A 313 -7.64 -0.85 -22.89
C LEU A 313 -8.07 -1.46 -21.56
N VAL A 314 -8.87 -0.74 -20.76
CA VAL A 314 -9.38 -1.26 -19.48
C VAL A 314 -10.25 -2.49 -19.69
N LYS A 315 -11.11 -2.48 -20.72
CA LYS A 315 -11.94 -3.63 -21.09
C LYS A 315 -11.12 -4.82 -21.58
N ALA A 316 -10.08 -4.59 -22.37
CA ALA A 316 -9.18 -5.64 -22.87
C ALA A 316 -8.40 -6.33 -21.75
N LEU A 317 -7.95 -5.57 -20.75
CA LEU A 317 -7.29 -6.10 -19.55
C LEU A 317 -8.28 -6.79 -18.60
N GLY A 318 -9.49 -6.26 -18.47
CA GLY A 318 -10.61 -6.92 -17.79
C GLY A 318 -10.37 -7.21 -16.30
N PHE A 319 -9.65 -6.34 -15.59
CA PHE A 319 -9.39 -6.51 -14.16
C PHE A 319 -10.69 -6.48 -13.34
N GLN A 320 -10.84 -7.45 -12.44
CA GLN A 320 -11.98 -7.55 -11.52
C GLN A 320 -11.50 -7.90 -10.12
N ALA A 321 -12.11 -7.28 -9.11
CA ALA A 321 -11.88 -7.62 -7.71
C ALA A 321 -12.49 -8.99 -7.38
N VAL A 322 -11.63 -9.93 -7.01
CA VAL A 322 -11.98 -11.31 -6.66
C VAL A 322 -12.08 -11.46 -5.14
N ILE A 323 -11.25 -10.73 -4.39
CA ILE A 323 -11.30 -10.63 -2.93
C ILE A 323 -11.21 -9.15 -2.56
N PRO A 324 -12.20 -8.59 -1.85
CA PRO A 324 -12.13 -7.20 -1.39
C PRO A 324 -11.09 -7.04 -0.26
N ALA A 325 -10.48 -5.86 -0.17
CA ALA A 325 -9.63 -5.53 0.98
C ALA A 325 -10.46 -5.40 2.27
N GLU A 326 -10.04 -6.10 3.33
CA GLU A 326 -10.60 -6.01 4.69
C GLU A 326 -9.53 -5.50 5.66
N ASP A 327 -9.93 -4.62 6.58
CA ASP A 327 -9.02 -4.08 7.61
C ASP A 327 -8.54 -5.18 8.56
N PRO A 328 -7.24 -5.21 8.91
CA PRO A 328 -6.75 -6.07 9.96
C PRO A 328 -7.34 -5.63 11.30
N VAL A 329 -7.85 -6.61 12.06
CA VAL A 329 -8.30 -6.37 13.43
C VAL A 329 -7.26 -6.93 14.39
N TYR A 330 -6.74 -6.06 15.25
CA TYR A 330 -5.74 -6.43 16.25
C TYR A 330 -6.39 -6.61 17.61
N SER A 331 -5.97 -7.66 18.33
CA SER A 331 -6.19 -7.81 19.76
C SER A 331 -4.96 -7.29 20.50
N ILE A 332 -5.20 -6.47 21.52
CA ILE A 332 -4.14 -5.86 22.32
C ILE A 332 -4.41 -6.22 23.77
N ALA A 333 -3.39 -6.71 24.46
CA ALA A 333 -3.41 -6.92 25.90
C ALA A 333 -2.38 -6.03 26.58
N VAL A 334 -2.80 -5.35 27.64
CA VAL A 334 -1.92 -4.59 28.51
C VAL A 334 -1.99 -5.18 29.91
N THR A 335 -0.86 -5.65 30.41
CA THR A 335 -0.70 -6.20 31.75
C THR A 335 0.15 -5.25 32.59
N ASN A 336 -0.36 -4.82 33.74
CA ASN A 336 0.42 -4.05 34.70
C ASN A 336 1.47 -4.97 35.36
N LEU A 337 2.76 -4.67 35.19
CA LEU A 337 3.89 -5.43 35.74
C LEU A 337 4.38 -4.91 37.10
N GLY A 338 3.97 -3.71 37.51
CA GLY A 338 4.37 -3.08 38.77
C GLY A 338 3.71 -3.66 40.02
N VAL A 339 2.76 -4.60 39.84
CA VAL A 339 2.12 -5.36 40.92
C VAL A 339 2.63 -6.81 40.99
N PRO A 340 2.60 -7.47 42.17
CA PRO A 340 2.99 -8.87 42.31
C PRO A 340 2.23 -9.77 41.35
N TYR A 341 2.85 -10.88 40.92
CA TYR A 341 2.32 -11.76 39.87
C TYR A 341 0.84 -12.17 40.06
N GLY A 342 0.40 -12.39 41.30
CA GLY A 342 -0.98 -12.79 41.63
C GLY A 342 -2.03 -11.67 41.53
N GLU A 343 -1.60 -10.40 41.43
CA GLU A 343 -2.48 -9.22 41.40
C GLU A 343 -2.46 -8.51 40.03
N ARG A 344 -1.73 -9.07 39.05
CA ARG A 344 -1.62 -8.50 37.70
C ARG A 344 -2.95 -8.57 36.97
N THR A 345 -3.49 -7.41 36.62
CA THR A 345 -4.67 -7.30 35.76
C THR A 345 -4.25 -7.11 34.31
N THR A 346 -4.88 -7.87 33.40
CA THR A 346 -4.70 -7.70 31.95
C THR A 346 -5.97 -7.09 31.37
N LEU A 347 -5.85 -5.91 30.76
CA LEU A 347 -6.92 -5.28 30.00
C LEU A 347 -6.74 -5.64 28.53
N THR A 348 -7.82 -6.04 27.87
CA THR A 348 -7.81 -6.37 26.45
C THR A 348 -8.76 -5.48 25.67
N THR A 349 -8.38 -5.12 24.45
CA THR A 349 -9.26 -4.45 23.50
C THR A 349 -9.01 -4.97 22.09
N GLN A 350 -9.96 -4.71 21.20
CA GLN A 350 -9.86 -5.00 19.78
C GLN A 350 -10.01 -3.70 19.01
N ILE A 351 -9.10 -3.44 18.08
CA ILE A 351 -9.16 -2.26 17.23
C ILE A 351 -8.90 -2.63 15.78
N ALA A 352 -9.55 -1.91 14.87
CA ALA A 352 -9.15 -1.81 13.48
C ALA A 352 -8.23 -0.58 13.37
N GLY A 353 -6.98 -0.77 12.97
CA GLY A 353 -5.98 0.29 12.86
C GLY A 353 -4.89 0.27 13.94
N HIS A 354 -4.20 1.40 14.10
CA HIS A 354 -2.89 1.50 14.75
C HIS A 354 -2.89 2.22 16.12
N ARG A 355 -4.05 2.63 16.64
CA ARG A 355 -4.17 3.39 17.90
C ARG A 355 -5.20 2.77 18.86
N ALA A 356 -4.73 2.33 20.02
CA ALA A 356 -5.55 1.78 21.08
C ALA A 356 -5.73 2.78 22.22
N MET A 357 -6.98 3.01 22.60
CA MET A 357 -7.35 3.97 23.66
C MET A 357 -7.88 3.22 24.89
N GLY A 358 -7.71 3.81 26.07
CA GLY A 358 -8.37 3.36 27.30
C GLY A 358 -7.78 2.11 27.96
N LEU A 359 -6.65 1.60 27.47
CA LEU A 359 -5.92 0.49 28.09
C LEU A 359 -5.03 0.95 29.24
N ILE A 360 -4.50 2.16 29.15
CA ILE A 360 -3.75 2.84 30.21
C ILE A 360 -4.38 4.22 30.39
N GLN A 361 -4.65 4.62 31.62
CA GLN A 361 -5.31 5.90 31.88
C GLN A 361 -4.40 7.07 31.45
N GLY A 362 -4.93 7.94 30.57
CA GLY A 362 -4.21 9.11 30.07
C GLY A 362 -3.15 8.81 29.00
N ILE A 363 -2.98 7.55 28.59
CA ILE A 363 -2.01 7.13 27.57
C ILE A 363 -2.70 6.31 26.48
N ASP A 364 -2.57 6.78 25.24
CA ASP A 364 -2.93 6.01 24.07
C ASP A 364 -1.72 5.22 23.57
N LEU A 365 -1.96 3.99 23.14
CA LEU A 365 -0.93 3.12 22.60
C LEU A 365 -1.01 3.14 21.07
N MET A 366 0.06 3.58 20.42
CA MET A 366 0.22 3.50 18.98
C MET A 366 1.15 2.34 18.65
N PHE A 367 0.82 1.51 17.69
CA PHE A 367 1.68 0.38 17.31
C PHE A 367 1.80 0.24 15.81
N GLU A 368 2.93 -0.28 15.38
CA GLU A 368 3.12 -0.68 13.99
C GLU A 368 2.53 -2.08 13.78
N PRO A 369 1.63 -2.26 12.80
CA PRO A 369 1.03 -3.54 12.53
C PRO A 369 2.10 -4.57 12.09
N PRO A 370 2.05 -5.82 12.61
CA PRO A 370 3.00 -6.86 12.24
C PRO A 370 2.90 -7.19 10.75
N GLN A 371 4.04 -7.24 10.06
CA GLN A 371 4.20 -7.39 8.60
C GLN A 371 3.63 -8.70 8.00
N SER A 372 3.13 -9.62 8.82
CA SER A 372 2.72 -10.95 8.37
C SER A 372 1.26 -11.00 7.92
N ALA A 373 0.94 -10.34 6.82
CA ALA A 373 -0.29 -10.61 6.06
C ALA A 373 -0.02 -11.75 5.06
N ASN A 374 0.22 -12.97 5.55
CA ASN A 374 0.23 -14.16 4.69
C ASN A 374 -1.20 -14.64 4.53
N VAL A 375 -1.77 -14.46 3.34
CA VAL A 375 -3.08 -14.98 2.99
C VAL A 375 -2.92 -16.25 2.16
N VAL A 376 -3.38 -17.36 2.74
CA VAL A 376 -3.72 -18.57 2.00
C VAL A 376 -5.22 -18.48 1.72
N THR A 377 -5.60 -18.31 0.45
CA THR A 377 -7.02 -18.38 0.05
C THR A 377 -7.19 -19.27 -1.15
N THR A 378 -8.25 -20.07 -1.08
CA THR A 378 -8.79 -20.87 -2.19
C THR A 378 -9.46 -19.93 -3.21
N ALA A 379 -9.18 -20.13 -4.49
CA ALA A 379 -9.56 -19.25 -5.59
C ALA A 379 -11.08 -19.00 -5.68
N ALA A 380 -11.48 -17.76 -6.00
CA ALA A 380 -12.85 -17.50 -6.47
C ALA A 380 -12.94 -17.78 -7.97
N ILE A 381 -13.97 -18.53 -8.33
CA ILE A 381 -14.16 -19.18 -9.62
C ILE A 381 -14.74 -18.14 -10.60
N LEU A 382 -13.89 -17.60 -11.49
CA LEU A 382 -14.34 -16.82 -12.64
C LEU A 382 -14.31 -17.72 -13.89
N GLY A 383 -15.39 -18.46 -14.11
CA GLY A 383 -15.51 -19.37 -15.25
C GLY A 383 -16.79 -20.20 -15.23
N ILE A 384 -17.09 -20.84 -16.36
CA ILE A 384 -18.08 -21.90 -16.41
C ILE A 384 -17.49 -23.16 -15.79
N SER A 385 -18.15 -23.67 -14.75
CA SER A 385 -17.79 -24.95 -14.15
C SER A 385 -18.29 -26.08 -15.03
N ILE A 386 -17.37 -26.88 -15.56
CA ILE A 386 -17.64 -28.09 -16.34
C ILE A 386 -17.46 -29.30 -15.40
N PRO A 387 -18.55 -29.85 -14.84
CA PRO A 387 -18.47 -30.89 -13.81
C PRO A 387 -17.99 -32.25 -14.34
N SER A 388 -18.15 -32.48 -15.63
CA SER A 388 -17.72 -33.69 -16.35
C SER A 388 -17.32 -33.30 -17.75
N ALA A 389 -16.34 -33.99 -18.34
CA ALA A 389 -15.86 -33.68 -19.69
C ALA A 389 -17.02 -33.58 -20.70
N ILE A 390 -17.01 -32.54 -21.51
CA ILE A 390 -17.99 -32.29 -22.56
C ILE A 390 -17.38 -32.76 -23.87
N THR A 391 -18.10 -33.63 -24.57
CA THR A 391 -17.75 -34.06 -25.91
C THR A 391 -18.87 -33.75 -26.88
N PHE A 392 -18.51 -33.31 -28.08
CA PHE A 392 -19.41 -33.16 -29.22
C PHE A 392 -18.58 -33.15 -30.50
N ASP A 393 -19.25 -33.38 -31.62
CA ASP A 393 -18.62 -33.50 -32.92
C ASP A 393 -19.04 -32.32 -33.80
N ILE A 394 -18.07 -31.66 -34.46
CA ILE A 394 -18.32 -30.61 -35.44
C ILE A 394 -18.05 -31.16 -36.85
N ASP A 395 -18.99 -30.93 -37.77
CA ASP A 395 -18.84 -31.20 -39.19
C ASP A 395 -18.94 -29.89 -40.00
N ASP A 396 -18.07 -29.78 -41.02
CA ASP A 396 -17.95 -28.62 -41.90
C ASP A 396 -18.33 -29.01 -43.34
N SER A 397 -18.97 -28.06 -44.02
CA SER A 397 -19.54 -28.13 -45.36
C SER A 397 -18.62 -28.49 -46.54
N ILE A 398 -17.33 -28.79 -46.34
CA ILE A 398 -16.36 -29.08 -47.42
C ILE A 398 -15.93 -30.56 -47.47
N SER A 399 -16.05 -31.32 -46.38
CA SER A 399 -15.68 -32.74 -46.39
C SER A 399 -16.71 -33.57 -45.66
N SER A 400 -17.53 -34.31 -46.40
CA SER A 400 -18.52 -35.26 -45.88
C SER A 400 -17.95 -36.45 -45.09
N THR A 401 -16.70 -36.38 -44.63
CA THR A 401 -15.95 -37.47 -43.99
C THR A 401 -15.02 -37.02 -42.85
N ALA A 402 -14.89 -35.73 -42.53
CA ALA A 402 -14.00 -35.28 -41.45
C ALA A 402 -14.80 -34.65 -40.31
N THR A 403 -15.45 -35.51 -39.52
CA THR A 403 -16.03 -35.12 -38.23
C THR A 403 -14.88 -34.81 -37.27
N VAL A 404 -14.88 -33.61 -36.69
CA VAL A 404 -13.88 -33.20 -35.70
C VAL A 404 -14.43 -33.45 -34.30
N PRO A 405 -13.84 -34.39 -33.53
CA PRO A 405 -14.24 -34.61 -32.15
C PRO A 405 -13.68 -33.48 -31.29
N ILE A 406 -14.58 -32.79 -30.59
CA ILE A 406 -14.23 -31.79 -29.59
C ILE A 406 -14.30 -32.44 -28.22
N ASN A 407 -13.22 -32.30 -27.44
CA ASN A 407 -13.16 -32.77 -26.07
C ASN A 407 -12.72 -31.64 -25.14
N ILE A 408 -13.62 -31.22 -24.26
CA ILE A 408 -13.34 -30.24 -23.21
C ILE A 408 -13.33 -31.01 -21.90
N GLY A 409 -12.16 -31.08 -21.24
CA GLY A 409 -12.01 -31.79 -19.97
C GLY A 409 -12.89 -31.23 -18.85
N SER A 410 -13.10 -31.99 -17.78
CA SER A 410 -13.73 -31.45 -16.57
C SER A 410 -12.82 -30.40 -15.91
N GLY A 411 -13.40 -29.29 -15.47
CA GLY A 411 -12.63 -28.18 -14.90
C GLY A 411 -13.40 -26.87 -14.93
N VAL A 412 -12.77 -25.81 -14.46
CA VAL A 412 -13.30 -24.44 -14.57
C VAL A 412 -12.63 -23.78 -15.76
N TYR A 413 -13.42 -23.24 -16.67
CA TYR A 413 -12.89 -22.56 -17.86
C TYR A 413 -13.60 -21.22 -18.06
N SER A 414 -12.90 -20.21 -18.57
CA SER A 414 -13.60 -19.06 -19.16
C SER A 414 -14.23 -19.46 -20.51
N MET A 415 -15.25 -18.71 -20.94
CA MET A 415 -15.84 -18.92 -22.28
C MET A 415 -14.82 -18.76 -23.41
N GLN A 416 -13.78 -17.94 -23.21
CA GLN A 416 -12.68 -17.79 -24.18
C GLN A 416 -11.73 -19.00 -24.20
N GLN A 417 -11.44 -19.60 -23.03
CA GLN A 417 -10.69 -20.87 -22.97
C GLN A 417 -11.47 -22.01 -23.62
N VAL A 418 -12.80 -22.01 -23.47
CA VAL A 418 -13.64 -22.99 -24.16
C VAL A 418 -13.55 -22.80 -25.68
N ALA A 419 -13.70 -21.57 -26.19
CA ALA A 419 -13.56 -21.27 -27.62
C ALA A 419 -12.16 -21.61 -28.15
N SER A 420 -11.12 -21.34 -27.36
CA SER A 420 -9.73 -21.72 -27.61
C SER A 420 -9.55 -23.21 -27.81
N ILE A 421 -9.97 -24.03 -26.84
CA ILE A 421 -9.87 -25.49 -26.90
C ILE A 421 -10.57 -26.01 -28.16
N ILE A 422 -11.76 -25.48 -28.48
CA ILE A 422 -12.50 -25.87 -29.68
C ILE A 422 -11.72 -25.50 -30.96
N ASN A 423 -11.17 -24.29 -31.04
CA ASN A 423 -10.39 -23.83 -32.19
C ASN A 423 -9.10 -24.63 -32.39
N THR A 424 -8.42 -25.03 -31.32
CA THR A 424 -7.21 -25.85 -31.39
C THR A 424 -7.51 -27.22 -32.00
N GLU A 425 -8.61 -27.87 -31.59
CA GLU A 425 -9.05 -29.15 -32.16
C GLU A 425 -9.49 -29.01 -33.63
N LEU A 426 -10.27 -27.96 -33.95
CA LEU A 426 -10.70 -27.65 -35.32
C LEU A 426 -9.52 -27.38 -36.26
N ARG A 427 -8.53 -26.63 -35.80
CA ARG A 427 -7.31 -26.32 -36.57
C ARG A 427 -6.46 -27.58 -36.79
N THR A 428 -6.31 -28.42 -35.77
CA THR A 428 -5.58 -29.69 -35.87
C THR A 428 -6.22 -30.61 -36.92
N ALA A 429 -7.55 -30.59 -37.02
CA ALA A 429 -8.31 -31.30 -38.03
C ALA A 429 -8.44 -30.57 -39.38
N SER A 430 -7.78 -29.41 -39.56
CA SER A 430 -7.86 -28.58 -40.78
C SER A 430 -9.28 -28.17 -41.19
N SER A 431 -10.18 -28.00 -40.20
CA SER A 431 -11.53 -27.49 -40.43
C SER A 431 -11.52 -25.99 -40.79
N LEU A 432 -12.48 -25.53 -41.59
CA LEU A 432 -12.68 -24.09 -41.85
C LEU A 432 -13.68 -23.44 -40.88
N VAL A 433 -14.16 -24.20 -39.89
CA VAL A 433 -14.98 -23.67 -38.80
C VAL A 433 -14.06 -23.00 -37.79
N THR A 434 -14.46 -21.80 -37.36
CA THR A 434 -13.82 -21.04 -36.28
C THR A 434 -14.88 -20.65 -35.26
N VAL A 435 -14.48 -20.61 -34.00
CA VAL A 435 -15.36 -20.32 -32.87
C VAL A 435 -14.86 -19.08 -32.17
N ARG A 436 -15.77 -18.15 -31.88
CA ARG A 436 -15.48 -16.97 -31.06
C ARG A 436 -16.52 -16.81 -29.97
N VAL A 437 -16.18 -16.02 -28.96
CA VAL A 437 -17.16 -15.57 -27.96
C VAL A 437 -17.73 -14.24 -28.45
N ASN A 438 -19.04 -14.16 -28.63
CA ASN A 438 -19.70 -12.93 -29.07
C ASN A 438 -19.94 -11.95 -27.90
N ASP A 439 -20.47 -10.76 -28.21
CA ASP A 439 -20.75 -9.70 -27.21
C ASP A 439 -21.80 -10.09 -26.15
N GLN A 440 -22.51 -11.21 -26.34
CA GLN A 440 -23.44 -11.78 -25.37
C GLN A 440 -22.84 -12.94 -24.58
N TYR A 441 -21.52 -13.14 -24.63
CA TYR A 441 -20.78 -14.21 -23.97
C TYR A 441 -21.20 -15.63 -24.42
N ALA A 442 -21.72 -15.76 -25.64
CA ALA A 442 -22.08 -17.05 -26.25
C ALA A 442 -21.02 -17.49 -27.28
N LEU A 443 -20.89 -18.81 -27.46
CA LEU A 443 -20.06 -19.38 -28.53
C LEU A 443 -20.73 -19.17 -29.88
N GLU A 444 -20.06 -18.45 -30.77
CA GLU A 444 -20.47 -18.22 -32.15
C GLU A 444 -19.55 -19.02 -33.07
N PHE A 445 -20.14 -19.95 -33.82
CA PHE A 445 -19.45 -20.78 -34.80
C PHE A 445 -19.61 -20.15 -36.17
N THR A 446 -18.51 -19.96 -36.88
CA THR A 446 -18.50 -19.39 -38.24
C THR A 446 -17.66 -20.25 -39.15
N THR A 447 -18.10 -20.50 -40.38
CA THR A 447 -17.33 -21.22 -41.40
C THR A 447 -16.81 -20.23 -42.45
N LEU A 448 -15.56 -20.41 -42.89
CA LEU A 448 -14.99 -19.63 -43.99
C LEU A 448 -15.41 -20.13 -45.37
N ASN A 449 -16.27 -21.15 -45.45
CA ASN A 449 -16.81 -21.64 -46.72
C ASN A 449 -17.77 -20.61 -47.35
N THR A 450 -17.52 -20.25 -48.61
CA THR A 450 -18.35 -19.30 -49.36
C THR A 450 -19.22 -20.03 -50.39
N GLY A 451 -20.52 -20.16 -50.11
CA GLY A 451 -21.49 -20.74 -51.05
C GLY A 451 -22.86 -21.05 -50.42
N SER A 452 -23.86 -21.38 -51.24
CA SER A 452 -25.25 -21.65 -50.82
C SER A 452 -25.45 -22.95 -50.01
N ALA A 453 -24.37 -23.65 -49.69
CA ALA A 453 -24.34 -24.91 -48.95
C ALA A 453 -23.40 -24.87 -47.73
N ALA A 454 -22.95 -23.68 -47.30
CA ALA A 454 -22.18 -23.52 -46.07
C ALA A 454 -23.05 -23.91 -44.86
N TYR A 455 -22.52 -24.76 -43.99
CA TYR A 455 -23.16 -25.13 -42.74
C TYR A 455 -22.12 -25.55 -41.71
N VAL A 456 -22.46 -25.38 -40.45
CA VAL A 456 -21.81 -25.99 -39.30
C VAL A 456 -22.81 -26.97 -38.71
N SER A 457 -22.46 -28.25 -38.65
CA SER A 457 -23.31 -29.27 -38.03
C SER A 457 -22.69 -29.74 -36.74
N ILE A 458 -23.46 -29.70 -35.66
CA ILE A 458 -23.06 -30.21 -34.35
C ILE A 458 -23.82 -31.50 -34.08
N THR A 459 -23.10 -32.58 -33.80
CA THR A 459 -23.64 -33.90 -33.48
C THR A 459 -23.07 -34.44 -32.17
N ASN A 460 -23.74 -35.42 -31.56
CA ASN A 460 -23.32 -36.06 -30.31
C ASN A 460 -23.12 -35.13 -29.09
N ALA A 461 -23.63 -33.89 -29.13
CA ALA A 461 -23.65 -33.01 -27.98
C ALA A 461 -24.57 -33.56 -26.88
N THR A 462 -24.01 -33.73 -25.70
CA THR A 462 -24.73 -34.06 -24.47
C THR A 462 -25.24 -32.79 -23.79
N THR A 463 -26.28 -32.88 -22.95
CA THR A 463 -26.71 -31.76 -22.10
C THR A 463 -25.55 -31.28 -21.27
N ASN A 464 -25.06 -30.08 -21.60
CA ASN A 464 -23.83 -29.54 -21.05
C ASN A 464 -24.06 -28.11 -20.57
N PRO A 465 -23.26 -27.62 -19.62
CA PRO A 465 -23.38 -26.26 -19.10
C PRO A 465 -23.15 -25.18 -20.17
N LEU A 466 -22.51 -25.53 -21.30
CA LEU A 466 -22.26 -24.62 -22.43
C LEU A 466 -23.51 -24.36 -23.30
N GLY A 467 -24.60 -25.10 -23.11
CA GLY A 467 -25.83 -24.95 -23.89
C GLY A 467 -25.69 -25.35 -25.37
N VAL A 468 -24.65 -26.10 -25.73
CA VAL A 468 -24.43 -26.55 -27.10
C VAL A 468 -25.43 -27.66 -27.43
N SER A 469 -26.21 -27.47 -28.50
CA SER A 469 -27.27 -28.40 -28.92
C SER A 469 -27.02 -28.95 -30.32
N ASN A 470 -27.44 -30.20 -30.51
CA ASN A 470 -27.33 -30.88 -31.80
C ASN A 470 -28.21 -30.18 -32.84
N GLY A 471 -27.65 -29.92 -34.02
CA GLY A 471 -28.36 -29.21 -35.07
C GLY A 471 -27.44 -28.86 -36.23
N ARG A 472 -28.06 -28.54 -37.37
CA ARG A 472 -27.37 -27.98 -38.53
C ARG A 472 -27.67 -26.49 -38.58
N TYR A 473 -26.62 -25.70 -38.51
CA TYR A 473 -26.65 -24.23 -38.48
C TYR A 473 -26.05 -23.70 -39.79
N THR A 474 -26.68 -22.71 -40.40
CA THR A 474 -26.30 -22.15 -41.70
C THR A 474 -26.00 -20.66 -41.61
#